data_AF-A0A537J593-F1
#
_entry.id   AF-A0A537J593-F1
#
_cell.length_a   1.000
_cell.length_b   1.000
_cell.length_c   1.000
_cell.angle_alpha   90.00
_cell.angle_beta   90.00
_cell.angle_gamma   90.00
#
_symmetry.space_group_name_H-M   'P 1'
#
loop_
_entity.id
_entity.type
_entity.pdbx_description
1 polymer ?
#
loop_
_entity_poly.entity_id
_entity_poly.type
_entity_poly.pdbx_seq_one_letter_code
_entity_poly.pdbx_strand_id
1 'polypeptide(L)'
;MPKSGIAKLFRNGRSQAVRLPQEFRFQGDRVRVRRAGKGVLLEPIFTDAGEWFAELDRFNLEPFMPEGRNQPATPVRDVLA
;
A
#
# COMPACT_ATOMS: atom_id res chain seq x y z
N MET A 1 9.93 11.77 -13.30
CA MET A 1 8.47 12.09 -13.27
C MET A 1 7.70 10.78 -13.19
N PRO A 2 6.58 10.70 -12.43
CA PRO A 2 5.76 9.50 -12.42
C PRO A 2 5.22 9.21 -13.84
N LYS A 3 5.17 7.93 -14.22
CA LYS A 3 4.60 7.52 -15.51
C LYS A 3 3.12 7.90 -15.56
N SER A 4 2.67 8.47 -16.66
CA SER A 4 1.26 8.80 -16.92
C SER A 4 0.78 8.11 -18.19
N GLY A 5 -0.47 7.64 -18.19
CA GLY A 5 -1.11 7.04 -19.37
C GLY A 5 -2.59 7.39 -19.43
N ILE A 6 -3.17 7.26 -20.62
CA ILE A 6 -4.61 7.44 -20.85
C ILE A 6 -5.25 6.05 -20.87
N ALA A 7 -6.24 5.83 -20.01
CA ALA A 7 -6.99 4.59 -19.94
C ALA A 7 -8.41 4.78 -20.49
N LYS A 8 -8.95 3.74 -21.12
CA LYS A 8 -10.32 3.77 -21.64
C LYS A 8 -11.32 3.43 -20.52
N LEU A 9 -12.32 4.29 -20.35
CA LEU A 9 -13.51 3.99 -19.56
C LEU A 9 -14.49 3.17 -20.40
N PHE A 10 -15.09 2.16 -19.78
CA PHE A 10 -16.11 1.33 -20.41
C PHE A 10 -17.10 0.82 -19.36
N ARG A 11 -18.15 0.13 -19.82
CA ARG A 11 -19.16 -0.50 -18.96
C ARG A 11 -18.88 -1.99 -18.82
N ASN A 12 -18.96 -2.51 -17.60
CA ASN A 12 -18.98 -3.94 -17.33
C ASN A 12 -20.28 -4.26 -16.59
N GLY A 13 -21.28 -4.73 -17.33
CA GLY A 13 -22.65 -4.85 -16.85
C GLY A 13 -23.20 -3.50 -16.35
N ARG A 14 -23.63 -3.46 -15.08
CA ARG A 14 -24.15 -2.24 -14.42
C ARG A 14 -23.04 -1.33 -13.85
N SER A 15 -21.79 -1.74 -13.91
CA SER A 15 -20.66 -1.01 -13.32
C SER A 15 -19.86 -0.23 -14.37
N GLN A 16 -19.17 0.83 -13.93
CA GLN A 16 -18.12 1.49 -14.70
C GLN A 16 -16.79 0.75 -14.46
N ALA A 17 -15.99 0.62 -15.52
CA ALA A 17 -14.69 -0.03 -15.48
C ALA A 17 -13.64 0.77 -16.24
N VAL A 18 -12.37 0.61 -15.84
CA VAL A 18 -11.20 1.20 -16.50
C VAL A 18 -10.37 0.07 -17.09
N ARG A 19 -9.98 0.18 -18.36
CA ARG A 19 -9.02 -0.75 -18.98
C ARG A 19 -7.61 -0.26 -18.70
N LEU A 20 -6.92 -0.90 -17.76
CA LEU A 20 -5.53 -0.55 -17.42
C LEU A 20 -4.60 -0.88 -18.60
N PRO A 21 -3.76 0.08 -19.05
CA PRO A 21 -2.65 -0.20 -19.96
C PRO A 21 -1.68 -1.22 -19.34
N GLN A 22 -0.89 -1.89 -20.17
CA GLN A 22 -0.06 -3.02 -19.76
C GLN A 22 0.88 -2.69 -18.61
N GLU A 23 1.50 -1.51 -18.66
CA GLU A 23 2.47 -0.99 -17.71
C GLU A 23 1.88 -0.59 -16.35
N PHE A 24 0.54 -0.51 -16.23
CA PHE A 24 -0.18 -0.21 -14.99
C PHE A 24 -0.98 -1.40 -14.45
N ARG A 25 -0.78 -2.61 -14.99
CA ARG A 25 -1.47 -3.81 -14.52
C ARG A 25 -0.97 -4.22 -13.13
N PHE A 26 -1.90 -4.63 -12.28
CA PHE A 26 -1.61 -5.26 -10.99
C PHE A 26 -1.48 -6.77 -11.16
N GLN A 27 -0.73 -7.41 -10.28
CA GLN A 27 -0.78 -8.86 -10.09
C GLN A 27 -2.05 -9.24 -9.30
N GLY A 28 -2.56 -10.45 -9.50
CA GLY A 28 -3.74 -10.97 -8.82
C GLY A 28 -5.08 -10.53 -9.42
N ASP A 29 -6.17 -10.72 -8.66
CA ASP A 29 -7.56 -10.50 -9.10
C ASP A 29 -8.24 -9.28 -8.44
N ARG A 30 -7.59 -8.65 -7.45
CA ARG A 30 -8.19 -7.61 -6.59
C ARG A 30 -7.20 -6.51 -6.24
N VAL A 31 -7.74 -5.31 -6.03
CA VAL A 31 -7.01 -4.12 -5.58
C VAL A 31 -7.80 -3.39 -4.50
N ARG A 32 -7.11 -2.68 -3.62
CA ARG A 32 -7.73 -1.72 -2.70
C ARG A 32 -8.03 -0.43 -3.46
N VAL A 33 -9.20 0.14 -3.23
CA VAL A 33 -9.64 1.39 -3.87
C VAL A 33 -9.96 2.42 -2.80
N ARG A 34 -9.41 3.64 -2.94
CA ARG A 34 -9.77 4.79 -2.09
C ARG A 34 -9.90 6.07 -2.90
N ARG A 35 -10.72 7.00 -2.41
CA ARG A 35 -10.86 8.33 -3.02
C ARG A 35 -9.66 9.19 -2.66
N ALA A 36 -9.09 9.88 -3.64
CA ALA A 36 -7.96 10.78 -3.48
C ALA A 36 -8.18 12.04 -4.32
N GLY A 37 -8.63 13.13 -3.67
CA GLY A 37 -9.04 14.35 -4.35
C GLY A 37 -10.16 14.10 -5.36
N LYS A 38 -9.92 14.51 -6.62
CA LYS A 38 -10.86 14.31 -7.74
C LYS A 38 -10.80 12.90 -8.35
N GLY A 39 -9.83 12.07 -7.96
CA GLY A 39 -9.61 10.74 -8.51
C GLY A 39 -9.83 9.61 -7.51
N VAL A 40 -9.44 8.42 -7.94
CA VAL A 40 -9.32 7.23 -7.09
C VAL A 40 -7.87 6.74 -7.16
N LEU A 41 -7.39 6.19 -6.05
CA LEU A 41 -6.13 5.47 -6.01
C LEU A 41 -6.42 3.97 -5.91
N LEU A 42 -5.73 3.21 -6.75
CA LEU A 42 -5.73 1.75 -6.74
C LEU A 42 -4.39 1.29 -6.13
N GLU A 43 -4.46 0.47 -5.10
CA GLU A 43 -3.29 -0.06 -4.39
C GLU A 43 -3.33 -1.60 -4.42
N PRO A 44 -2.18 -2.29 -4.54
CA PRO A 44 -2.16 -3.75 -4.51
C PRO A 44 -2.68 -4.26 -3.15
N ILE A 45 -3.28 -5.44 -3.17
CA ILE A 45 -3.60 -6.20 -1.96
C ILE A 45 -2.56 -7.32 -1.85
N PHE A 46 -1.71 -7.25 -0.84
CA PHE A 46 -0.80 -8.33 -0.51
C PHE A 46 -1.57 -9.41 0.24
N THR A 47 -1.58 -10.62 -0.31
CA THR A 47 -2.17 -11.81 0.33
C THR A 47 -1.11 -12.71 0.95
N ASP A 48 0.15 -12.56 0.53
CA ASP A 48 1.29 -13.26 1.08
C ASP A 48 2.15 -12.33 1.94
N ALA A 49 2.57 -12.82 3.11
CA ALA A 49 3.40 -12.04 4.03
C ALA A 49 4.82 -11.83 3.48
N GLY A 50 5.37 -12.81 2.76
CA GLY A 50 6.68 -12.72 2.12
C GLY A 50 6.71 -11.65 1.03
N GLU A 51 5.70 -11.61 0.16
CA GLU A 51 5.54 -10.52 -0.83
C GLU A 51 5.45 -9.15 -0.16
N TRP A 52 4.73 -9.06 0.95
CA TRP A 52 4.62 -7.82 1.72
C TRP A 52 5.98 -7.38 2.31
N PHE A 53 6.74 -8.30 2.91
CA PHE A 53 8.08 -8.00 3.42
C PHE A 53 9.05 -7.61 2.29
N ALA A 54 9.03 -8.32 1.16
CA ALA A 54 9.87 -7.98 0.02
C ALA A 54 9.58 -6.57 -0.51
N GLU A 55 8.31 -6.13 -0.50
CA GLU A 55 7.98 -4.77 -0.89
C GLU A 55 8.36 -3.71 0.14
N LEU A 56 8.33 -4.03 1.43
CA LEU A 56 8.88 -3.17 2.47
C LEU A 56 10.39 -2.99 2.29
N ASP A 57 11.12 -4.05 1.97
CA ASP A 57 12.57 -4.01 1.80
C ASP A 57 13.00 -3.03 0.70
N ARG A 58 12.19 -2.84 -0.36
CA ARG A 58 12.47 -1.83 -1.39
C ARG A 58 12.52 -0.40 -0.86
N PHE A 59 11.84 -0.11 0.24
CA PHE A 59 11.84 1.20 0.89
C PHE A 59 12.91 1.33 1.96
N ASN A 60 13.60 0.24 2.32
CA ASN A 60 14.66 0.21 3.33
C ASN A 60 16.00 0.70 2.76
N LEU A 61 16.02 1.92 2.21
CA LEU A 61 17.20 2.52 1.57
C LEU A 61 18.34 2.79 2.57
N GLU A 62 18.02 2.92 3.85
CA GLU A 62 18.94 3.12 4.95
C GLU A 62 18.60 2.16 6.10
N PRO A 63 19.57 1.69 6.89
CA PRO A 63 19.31 0.83 8.03
C PRO A 63 18.30 1.47 9.00
N PHE A 64 17.15 0.84 9.18
CA PHE A 64 16.14 1.31 10.14
C PHE A 64 16.61 1.07 11.58
N MET A 65 16.72 2.14 12.37
CA MET A 65 17.16 2.11 13.77
C MET A 65 18.48 1.35 14.00
N PRO A 66 19.61 1.84 13.44
CA PRO A 66 20.89 1.13 13.52
C PRO A 66 21.42 1.00 14.97
N GLU A 67 21.05 1.95 15.83
CA GLU A 67 21.39 1.97 17.26
C GLU A 67 20.33 1.25 18.12
N GLY A 68 19.35 0.61 17.48
CA GLY A 68 18.23 -0.04 18.14
C GLY A 68 17.17 0.92 18.66
N ARG A 69 16.24 0.38 19.45
CA ARG A 69 15.17 1.16 20.08
C ARG A 69 15.62 1.68 21.44
N ASN A 70 15.60 2.99 21.64
CA ASN A 70 15.76 3.60 22.96
C ASN A 70 14.45 3.52 23.75
N GLN A 71 14.10 2.31 24.19
CA GLN A 71 12.89 2.05 24.98
C GLN A 71 13.16 2.34 26.46
N PRO A 72 12.46 3.30 27.10
CA PRO A 72 12.62 3.56 28.52
C PRO A 72 12.10 2.40 29.36
N ALA A 73 12.58 2.29 30.60
CA ALA A 73 12.07 1.32 31.55
C ALA A 73 10.56 1.51 31.77
N THR A 74 9.84 0.41 31.92
CA THR A 74 8.40 0.44 32.21
C THR A 74 8.15 1.23 33.50
N PRO A 75 7.33 2.29 33.47
CA PRO A 75 7.06 3.09 34.66
C PRO A 75 6.27 2.25 35.68
N VAL A 76 6.64 2.35 36.95
CA VAL A 76 5.85 1.78 38.04
C VAL A 76 4.56 2.59 38.18
N ARG A 77 3.42 1.89 38.30
CA ARG A 77 2.12 2.49 38.57
C ARG A 77 1.57 1.94 39.88
N ASP A 78 1.10 2.83 40.76
CA ASP A 78 0.20 2.42 41.84
C ASP A 78 -1.15 2.07 41.23
N VAL A 79 -1.38 0.77 41.04
CA VAL A 79 -2.57 0.24 40.38
C VAL A 79 -3.75 0.02 41.34
N LEU A 80 -3.59 0.31 42.63
CA LEU A 80 -4.64 0.15 43.63
C LEU A 80 -4.52 1.23 44.72
N ALA A 81 -5.53 2.08 44.81
CA ALA A 81 -5.90 2.87 46.00
C ALA A 81 -7.29 2.42 46.45
#